data_AF-A0A1S1GSM0-F1
#
_entry.id   AF-A0A1S1GSM0-F1
#
_cell.length_a   1.000
_cell.length_b   1.000
_cell.length_c   1.000
_cell.angle_alpha   90.00
_cell.angle_beta   90.00
_cell.angle_gamma   90.00
#
_symmetry.space_group_name_H-M   'P 1'
#
loop_
_entity.id
_entity.type
_entity.pdbx_description
1 polymer ?
#
loop_
_entity_poly.entity_id
_entity_poly.type
_entity_poly.pdbx_seq_one_letter_code
_entity_poly.pdbx_strand_id
1 'polypeptide(L)'
;MDIEIKKKDGTKYKLSDFGFRVKDVVIESMEIEDNYETKENTSGRILLSSQYRKRKITVPCYVFSTKLNDIPRLRDEFYNLTVDTEVVWLRELRKRKPKNYRFIEPTEDDFQEYDEYGNAIYDHDKFSDDYYVSGKQYLVKCSAPIIPEQKGRYIHFELEFETEEIPFAESIGTSLDLEKRPDKELWSNDMDIPFDENDVTRQYTFTNVWNNSVYYHGNVPNNEYKLYKKVTIVLGSNIKATEKFSFSCGVLSDIMTIKGISLKKGDVIVYDGVQTFRNGVPINNEASNAQPKFKPGWNDFKFSHFVKKAEFDMKFYYK
;
A
#
# COMPACT_ATOMS: atom_id res chain seq x y z
N MET A 1 -0.49 13.46 -16.14
CA MET A 1 0.16 12.30 -15.50
C MET A 1 1.11 12.90 -14.54
N ASP A 2 1.11 12.35 -13.35
CA ASP A 2 1.84 12.88 -12.23
C ASP A 2 2.05 11.77 -11.21
N ILE A 3 2.89 12.05 -10.22
CA ILE A 3 3.05 11.19 -9.06
C ILE A 3 2.82 12.01 -7.79
N GLU A 4 2.15 11.42 -6.81
CA GLU A 4 2.08 11.93 -5.45
C GLU A 4 3.14 11.18 -4.64
N ILE A 5 4.00 11.96 -3.96
CA ILE A 5 4.97 11.45 -3.01
C ILE A 5 4.52 11.88 -1.62
N LYS A 6 4.41 10.90 -0.72
CA LYS A 6 4.09 11.10 0.70
C LYS A 6 5.28 10.67 1.56
N LYS A 7 5.81 11.60 2.34
CA LYS A 7 6.89 11.36 3.30
C LYS A 7 6.34 10.83 4.64
N LYS A 8 7.24 10.31 5.49
CA LYS A 8 6.89 9.77 6.82
C LYS A 8 6.33 10.81 7.79
N ASP A 9 6.75 12.05 7.67
CA ASP A 9 6.24 13.20 8.40
C ASP A 9 4.77 13.54 8.07
N GLY A 10 4.22 12.94 7.00
CA GLY A 10 2.87 13.19 6.52
C GLY A 10 2.79 14.29 5.45
N THR A 11 3.91 14.91 5.09
CA THR A 11 4.00 15.85 3.98
C THR A 11 3.69 15.13 2.68
N LYS A 12 2.78 15.71 1.89
CA LYS A 12 2.39 15.22 0.58
C LYS A 12 2.61 16.32 -0.44
N TYR A 13 3.16 15.95 -1.58
CA TYR A 13 3.31 16.84 -2.71
C TYR A 13 3.25 16.05 -4.01
N LYS A 14 2.92 16.76 -5.07
CA LYS A 14 3.04 16.26 -6.43
C LYS A 14 4.26 16.89 -7.10
N LEU A 15 4.80 16.22 -8.11
CA LEU A 15 5.91 16.81 -8.87
C LEU A 15 5.46 18.03 -9.69
N SER A 16 4.20 18.02 -10.15
CA SER A 16 3.63 19.16 -10.89
C SER A 16 3.49 20.43 -10.05
N ASP A 17 3.32 20.32 -8.73
CA ASP A 17 3.23 21.47 -7.82
C ASP A 17 4.51 22.34 -7.85
N PHE A 18 5.65 21.72 -8.19
CA PHE A 18 6.96 22.38 -8.32
C PHE A 18 7.36 22.62 -9.79
N GLY A 19 6.44 22.47 -10.74
CA GLY A 19 6.67 22.69 -12.17
C GLY A 19 7.29 21.50 -12.92
N PHE A 20 7.56 20.37 -12.25
CA PHE A 20 8.07 19.17 -12.90
C PHE A 20 6.93 18.36 -13.53
N ARG A 21 7.05 18.07 -14.82
CA ARG A 21 6.06 17.33 -15.59
C ARG A 21 6.51 15.89 -15.78
N VAL A 22 5.65 14.94 -15.40
CA VAL A 22 5.90 13.51 -15.56
C VAL A 22 5.48 13.07 -16.97
N LYS A 23 6.39 12.41 -17.70
CA LYS A 23 6.11 11.87 -19.04
C LYS A 23 5.36 10.56 -18.99
N ASP A 24 5.71 9.69 -18.04
CA ASP A 24 5.10 8.38 -17.83
C ASP A 24 5.47 7.85 -16.44
N VAL A 25 4.76 6.82 -15.98
CA VAL A 25 5.08 6.07 -14.78
C VAL A 25 5.08 4.59 -15.17
N VAL A 26 6.26 3.98 -15.17
CA VAL A 26 6.46 2.58 -15.55
C VAL A 26 6.73 1.78 -14.29
N ILE A 27 5.77 0.93 -13.92
CA ILE A 27 5.86 0.04 -12.76
C ILE A 27 6.19 -1.36 -13.29
N GLU A 28 7.39 -1.86 -13.00
CA GLU A 28 7.80 -3.20 -13.42
C GLU A 28 7.11 -4.28 -12.56
N SER A 29 7.13 -5.53 -13.04
CA SER A 29 6.78 -6.67 -12.20
C SER A 29 7.84 -6.88 -11.12
N MET A 30 7.49 -7.60 -10.04
CA MET A 30 8.48 -7.92 -9.02
C MET A 30 9.53 -8.90 -9.55
N GLU A 31 10.77 -8.68 -9.13
CA GLU A 31 11.86 -9.63 -9.29
C GLU A 31 11.58 -10.89 -8.47
N ILE A 32 11.72 -12.05 -9.11
CA ILE A 32 11.55 -13.37 -8.50
C ILE A 32 12.93 -14.02 -8.45
N GLU A 33 13.37 -14.34 -7.23
CA GLU A 33 14.59 -15.12 -7.01
C GLU A 33 14.22 -16.58 -6.72
N ASP A 34 14.59 -17.46 -7.64
CA ASP A 34 14.42 -18.90 -7.51
C ASP A 34 15.72 -19.58 -7.09
N ASN A 35 15.66 -20.39 -6.04
CA ASN A 35 16.76 -21.24 -5.60
C ASN A 35 16.51 -22.68 -6.07
N TYR A 36 17.43 -23.22 -6.87
CA TYR A 36 17.34 -24.56 -7.44
C TYR A 36 18.50 -25.44 -6.99
N GLU A 37 18.21 -26.70 -6.71
CA GLU A 37 19.20 -27.74 -6.46
C GLU A 37 19.20 -28.78 -7.59
N THR A 38 20.38 -29.24 -7.99
CA THR A 38 20.54 -30.32 -8.95
C THR A 38 21.05 -31.57 -8.24
N LYS A 39 20.48 -32.72 -8.57
CA LYS A 39 20.90 -34.03 -8.03
C LYS A 39 21.64 -34.80 -9.11
N GLU A 40 22.79 -35.39 -8.74
CA GLU A 40 23.56 -36.24 -9.66
C GLU A 40 22.71 -37.40 -10.20
N ASN A 41 22.93 -37.74 -11.47
CA ASN A 41 22.24 -38.80 -12.21
C ASN A 41 20.72 -38.62 -12.38
N THR A 42 20.21 -37.38 -12.33
CA THR A 42 18.79 -37.09 -12.64
C THR A 42 18.70 -35.93 -13.64
N SER A 43 17.84 -36.06 -14.66
CA SER A 43 17.49 -34.95 -15.54
C SER A 43 16.49 -34.02 -14.84
N GLY A 44 16.86 -32.74 -14.67
CA GLY A 44 16.02 -31.72 -14.05
C GLY A 44 16.66 -31.06 -12.83
N ARG A 45 15.94 -30.10 -12.25
CA ARG A 45 16.33 -29.37 -11.03
C ARG A 45 15.15 -29.31 -10.07
N ILE A 46 15.44 -29.37 -8.78
CA ILE A 46 14.45 -29.27 -7.70
C ILE A 46 14.39 -27.81 -7.27
N LEU A 47 13.19 -27.21 -7.25
CA LEU A 47 12.99 -25.87 -6.70
C LEU A 47 12.97 -25.96 -5.18
N LEU A 48 13.93 -25.31 -4.52
CA LEU A 48 14.00 -25.23 -3.06
C LEU A 48 13.12 -24.11 -2.53
N SER A 49 13.16 -22.94 -3.17
CA SER A 49 12.38 -21.77 -2.77
C SER A 49 12.24 -20.79 -3.93
N SER A 50 11.15 -20.04 -3.96
CA SER A 50 10.94 -18.89 -4.83
C SER A 50 10.48 -17.72 -3.98
N GLN A 51 11.13 -16.56 -4.11
CA GLN A 51 10.85 -15.38 -3.28
C GLN A 51 10.73 -14.12 -4.14
N TYR A 52 9.74 -13.28 -3.83
CA TYR A 52 9.69 -11.93 -4.37
C TYR A 52 10.73 -11.06 -3.67
N ARG A 53 11.47 -10.27 -4.45
CA ARG A 53 12.55 -9.41 -3.91
C ARG A 53 12.16 -7.95 -3.91
N LYS A 54 12.09 -7.37 -5.10
CA LYS A 54 11.94 -5.93 -5.28
C LYS A 54 11.16 -5.63 -6.53
N ARG A 55 10.68 -4.41 -6.61
CA ARG A 55 10.00 -3.86 -7.77
C ARG A 55 10.65 -2.54 -8.12
N LYS A 56 11.01 -2.37 -9.39
CA LYS A 56 11.54 -1.12 -9.92
C LYS A 56 10.39 -0.28 -10.50
N ILE A 57 10.42 1.02 -10.22
CA ILE A 57 9.48 2.00 -10.77
C ILE A 57 10.29 3.11 -11.42
N THR A 58 10.09 3.31 -12.72
CA THR A 58 10.79 4.32 -13.51
C THR A 58 9.85 5.47 -13.84
N VAL A 59 10.25 6.69 -13.50
CA VAL A 59 9.46 7.90 -13.70
C VAL A 59 10.28 8.92 -14.49
N PRO A 60 10.20 8.92 -15.84
CA PRO A 60 10.79 9.97 -16.64
C PRO A 60 10.03 11.30 -16.45
N CYS A 61 10.70 12.36 -16.03
CA CYS A 61 10.10 13.69 -15.88
C CYS A 61 10.96 14.78 -16.53
N TYR A 62 10.40 15.97 -16.69
CA TYR A 62 11.12 17.12 -17.25
C TYR A 62 10.59 18.43 -16.70
N VAL A 63 11.39 19.48 -16.86
CA VAL A 63 11.00 20.85 -16.54
C VAL A 63 11.52 21.80 -17.62
N PHE A 64 10.76 22.86 -17.87
CA PHE A 64 11.20 23.98 -18.70
C PHE A 64 11.60 25.13 -17.79
N SER A 65 12.85 25.56 -17.90
CA SER A 65 13.34 26.71 -17.15
C SER A 65 13.05 28.01 -17.90
N THR A 66 12.62 29.05 -17.19
CA THR A 66 12.40 30.39 -17.77
C THR A 66 13.73 31.03 -18.18
N LYS A 67 14.79 30.83 -17.38
CA LYS A 67 16.13 31.38 -17.60
C LYS A 67 17.22 30.33 -17.42
N LEU A 68 18.29 30.41 -18.22
CA LEU A 68 19.37 29.42 -18.17
C LEU A 68 20.09 29.35 -16.82
N ASN A 69 20.10 30.45 -16.04
CA ASN A 69 20.72 30.49 -14.71
C ASN A 69 19.86 29.85 -13.61
N ASP A 70 18.57 29.62 -13.85
CA ASP A 70 17.67 28.97 -12.88
C ASP A 70 17.76 27.44 -12.95
N ILE A 71 18.45 26.91 -13.96
CA ILE A 71 18.63 25.47 -14.20
C ILE A 71 19.29 24.77 -12.99
N PRO A 72 20.41 25.26 -12.42
CA PRO A 72 20.99 24.65 -11.22
C PRO A 72 20.03 24.69 -10.03
N ARG A 73 19.28 25.79 -9.85
CA ARG A 73 18.30 25.92 -8.76
C ARG A 73 17.22 24.85 -8.87
N LEU A 74 16.63 24.68 -10.06
CA LEU A 74 15.60 23.66 -10.31
C LEU A 74 16.15 22.24 -10.13
N ARG A 75 17.39 21.97 -10.54
CA ARG A 75 18.05 20.68 -10.31
C ARG A 75 18.21 20.38 -8.82
N ASP A 76 18.72 21.34 -8.05
CA ASP A 76 18.97 21.15 -6.63
C ASP A 76 17.64 21.03 -5.85
N GLU A 77 16.62 21.80 -6.25
CA GLU A 77 15.24 21.65 -5.75
C GLU A 77 14.68 20.26 -6.06
N PHE A 78 14.89 19.75 -7.27
CA PHE A 78 14.47 18.41 -7.66
C PHE A 78 15.11 17.33 -6.80
N TYR A 79 16.41 17.44 -6.53
CA TYR A 79 17.13 16.50 -5.66
C TYR A 79 16.61 16.54 -4.23
N ASN A 80 16.37 17.72 -3.67
CA ASN A 80 15.81 17.86 -2.32
C ASN A 80 14.41 17.24 -2.19
N LEU A 81 13.63 17.25 -3.27
CA LEU A 81 12.30 16.65 -3.29
C LEU A 81 12.34 15.13 -3.48
N THR A 82 13.31 14.57 -4.19
CA THR A 82 13.22 13.17 -4.67
C THR A 82 14.27 12.25 -4.10
N VAL A 83 15.45 12.79 -3.77
CA VAL A 83 16.58 12.03 -3.23
C VAL A 83 16.57 12.20 -1.70
N ASP A 84 15.94 11.24 -1.03
CA ASP A 84 15.90 11.19 0.42
C ASP A 84 16.52 9.88 0.93
N THR A 85 17.04 9.91 2.16
CA THR A 85 17.52 8.71 2.84
C THR A 85 16.36 7.88 3.38
N GLU A 86 15.22 8.52 3.64
CA GLU A 86 14.00 7.87 4.12
C GLU A 86 13.19 7.25 2.98
N VAL A 87 12.41 6.22 3.32
CA VAL A 87 11.42 5.63 2.42
C VAL A 87 10.18 6.52 2.33
N VAL A 88 9.58 6.57 1.15
CA VAL A 88 8.39 7.37 0.85
C VAL A 88 7.29 6.49 0.27
N TRP A 89 6.04 6.92 0.42
CA TRP A 89 4.92 6.30 -0.29
C TRP A 89 4.70 7.00 -1.63
N LEU A 90 4.71 6.22 -2.70
CA LEU A 90 4.45 6.69 -4.06
C LEU A 90 3.05 6.26 -4.50
N ARG A 91 2.31 7.22 -5.07
CA ARG A 91 1.00 6.98 -5.68
C ARG A 91 0.98 7.56 -7.09
N GLU A 92 0.38 6.81 -8.00
CA GLU A 92 0.32 7.15 -9.42
C GLU A 92 -0.94 7.95 -9.77
N LEU A 93 -0.78 9.00 -10.58
CA LEU A 93 -1.87 9.77 -11.15
C LEU A 93 -1.82 9.76 -12.67
N ARG A 94 -2.97 9.49 -13.30
CA ARG A 94 -3.11 9.53 -14.76
C ARG A 94 -4.26 10.44 -15.21
N LYS A 95 -4.12 10.89 -16.45
CA LYS A 95 -5.19 11.60 -17.16
C LYS A 95 -6.14 10.58 -17.76
N ARG A 96 -7.44 10.85 -17.67
CA ARG A 96 -8.47 10.03 -18.32
C ARG A 96 -8.40 10.09 -19.85
N LYS A 97 -8.03 11.25 -20.39
CA LYS A 97 -7.94 11.52 -21.84
C LYS A 97 -6.70 12.35 -22.14
N PRO A 98 -6.11 12.22 -23.34
CA PRO A 98 -5.12 13.17 -23.80
C PRO A 98 -5.77 14.56 -23.89
N LYS A 99 -5.11 15.59 -23.33
CA LYS A 99 -5.59 16.97 -23.43
C LYS A 99 -5.10 17.56 -24.75
N ASN A 100 -6.03 18.19 -25.47
CA ASN A 100 -5.76 18.96 -26.67
C ASN A 100 -6.27 20.38 -26.47
N TYR A 101 -5.82 21.30 -27.33
CA TYR A 101 -6.41 22.63 -27.40
C TYR A 101 -7.91 22.52 -27.66
N ARG A 102 -8.71 23.34 -26.97
CA ARG A 102 -10.09 23.58 -27.40
C ARG A 102 -10.08 24.47 -28.63
N PHE A 103 -11.16 24.44 -29.39
CA PHE A 103 -11.37 25.46 -30.41
C PHE A 103 -11.48 26.82 -29.72
N ILE A 104 -10.69 27.77 -30.18
CA ILE A 104 -10.60 29.14 -29.67
C ILE A 104 -10.95 30.06 -30.82
N GLU A 105 -11.87 30.99 -30.61
CA GLU A 105 -12.17 32.03 -31.58
C GLU A 105 -11.08 33.11 -31.52
N PRO A 106 -10.62 33.68 -32.65
CA PRO A 106 -9.57 34.71 -32.65
C PRO A 106 -10.15 36.08 -32.23
N THR A 107 -10.75 36.14 -31.05
CA THR A 107 -11.30 37.33 -30.39
C THR A 107 -10.40 37.73 -29.22
N GLU A 108 -10.56 38.95 -28.70
CA GLU A 108 -9.75 39.44 -27.56
C GLU A 108 -10.04 38.65 -26.27
N ASP A 109 -11.27 38.14 -26.13
CA ASP A 109 -11.75 37.49 -24.92
C ASP A 109 -11.48 35.96 -24.88
N ASP A 110 -11.19 35.33 -26.02
CA ASP A 110 -10.94 33.89 -26.11
C ASP A 110 -9.48 33.63 -26.50
N PHE A 111 -8.61 33.40 -25.51
CA PHE A 111 -7.19 33.15 -25.72
C PHE A 111 -6.70 31.88 -25.02
N GLN A 112 -5.58 31.35 -25.50
CA GLN A 112 -4.92 30.20 -24.89
C GLN A 112 -4.14 30.68 -23.65
N GLU A 113 -4.53 30.20 -22.48
CA GLU A 113 -3.81 30.47 -21.23
C GLU A 113 -2.47 29.71 -21.20
N TYR A 114 -1.47 30.30 -20.54
CA TYR A 114 -0.15 29.73 -20.33
C TYR A 114 0.20 29.74 -18.83
N ASP A 115 0.93 28.72 -18.37
CA ASP A 115 1.44 28.64 -17.00
C ASP A 115 2.67 29.54 -16.78
N GLU A 116 3.12 29.66 -15.53
CA GLU A 116 4.32 30.44 -15.14
C GLU A 116 5.60 30.02 -15.88
N TYR A 117 5.62 28.77 -16.37
CA TYR A 117 6.73 28.19 -17.11
C TYR A 117 6.57 28.33 -18.64
N GLY A 118 5.55 29.05 -19.12
CA GLY A 118 5.31 29.35 -20.53
C GLY A 118 4.70 28.19 -21.33
N ASN A 119 4.03 27.25 -20.67
CA ASN A 119 3.36 26.14 -21.33
C ASN A 119 1.85 26.37 -21.41
N ALA A 120 1.24 25.99 -22.53
CA ALA A 120 -0.21 26.11 -22.71
C ALA A 120 -0.99 25.25 -21.69
N ILE A 121 -2.03 25.83 -21.11
CA ILE A 121 -2.97 25.20 -20.18
C ILE A 121 -4.15 24.66 -20.99
N TYR A 122 -4.21 23.33 -21.11
CA TYR A 122 -5.30 22.65 -21.82
C TYR A 122 -6.44 22.22 -20.89
N ASP A 123 -6.46 22.76 -19.67
CA ASP A 123 -7.49 22.45 -18.68
C ASP A 123 -8.69 23.38 -18.87
N HIS A 124 -9.67 22.93 -19.63
CA HIS A 124 -10.85 23.72 -19.98
C HIS A 124 -12.10 23.29 -19.21
N ASP A 125 -12.03 22.21 -18.44
CA ASP A 125 -13.16 21.61 -17.72
C ASP A 125 -12.74 21.24 -16.31
N LYS A 126 -13.60 21.48 -15.31
CA LYS A 126 -13.39 21.08 -13.89
C LYS A 126 -13.17 19.57 -13.67
N PHE A 127 -13.30 18.75 -14.72
CA PHE A 127 -13.14 17.30 -14.71
C PHE A 127 -11.95 16.83 -15.59
N SER A 128 -11.03 17.72 -15.94
CA SER A 128 -9.84 17.39 -16.74
C SER A 128 -8.60 17.08 -15.89
N ASP A 129 -8.69 17.19 -14.56
CA ASP A 129 -7.56 17.01 -13.67
C ASP A 129 -6.97 15.59 -13.69
N ASP A 130 -5.74 15.48 -13.17
CA ASP A 130 -5.07 14.20 -12.95
C ASP A 130 -5.81 13.41 -11.83
N TYR A 131 -6.22 12.18 -12.14
CA TYR A 131 -6.94 11.31 -11.22
C TYR A 131 -5.99 10.27 -10.60
N TYR A 132 -6.19 9.97 -9.33
CA TYR A 132 -5.58 8.80 -8.72
C TYR A 132 -6.05 7.54 -9.45
N VAL A 133 -5.09 6.78 -9.97
CA VAL A 133 -5.40 5.59 -10.78
C VAL A 133 -5.97 4.47 -9.91
N SER A 134 -5.43 4.34 -8.70
CA SER A 134 -5.73 3.26 -7.79
C SER A 134 -5.73 3.73 -6.32
N GLY A 135 -6.40 2.96 -5.47
CA GLY A 135 -6.35 3.00 -4.01
C GLY A 135 -5.11 2.31 -3.42
N LYS A 136 -4.09 2.06 -4.25
CA LYS A 136 -2.82 1.42 -3.92
C LYS A 136 -1.69 2.45 -3.83
N GLN A 137 -0.72 2.18 -2.98
CA GLN A 137 0.53 2.93 -2.85
C GLN A 137 1.73 1.97 -2.75
N TYR A 138 2.91 2.46 -3.11
CA TYR A 138 4.15 1.70 -3.05
C TYR A 138 5.10 2.33 -2.04
N LEU A 139 5.70 1.52 -1.16
CA LEU A 139 6.76 1.96 -0.27
C LEU A 139 8.09 1.87 -1.01
N VAL A 140 8.67 3.02 -1.36
CA VAL A 140 9.82 3.09 -2.26
C VAL A 140 10.92 4.02 -1.76
N LYS A 141 12.10 3.87 -2.35
CA LYS A 141 13.24 4.76 -2.18
C LYS A 141 13.94 4.97 -3.52
N CYS A 142 14.52 6.15 -3.73
CA CYS A 142 15.33 6.41 -4.92
C CYS A 142 16.57 5.51 -4.91
N SER A 143 16.73 4.69 -5.94
CA SER A 143 17.77 3.64 -6.00
C SER A 143 19.01 4.04 -6.79
N ALA A 144 18.86 4.96 -7.76
CA ALA A 144 19.93 5.37 -8.65
C ALA A 144 20.22 6.88 -8.55
N PRO A 145 21.49 7.31 -8.73
CA PRO A 145 21.82 8.72 -8.83
C PRO A 145 21.18 9.32 -10.10
N ILE A 146 20.53 10.47 -9.94
CA ILE A 146 19.80 11.13 -11.01
C ILE A 146 20.77 11.97 -11.85
N ILE A 147 20.97 11.57 -13.11
CA ILE A 147 21.82 12.28 -14.08
C ILE A 147 20.92 13.06 -15.04
N PRO A 148 20.80 14.40 -14.90
CA PRO A 148 19.92 15.19 -15.75
C PRO A 148 20.49 15.37 -17.15
N GLU A 149 19.64 15.21 -18.17
CA GLU A 149 19.95 15.56 -19.54
C GLU A 149 19.43 16.96 -19.86
N GLN A 150 20.33 17.90 -20.14
CA GLN A 150 19.97 19.28 -20.46
C GLN A 150 20.09 19.57 -21.96
N LYS A 151 19.05 20.17 -22.53
CA LYS A 151 19.05 20.73 -23.89
C LYS A 151 18.48 22.15 -23.85
N GLY A 152 19.35 23.15 -23.75
CA GLY A 152 18.94 24.56 -23.62
C GLY A 152 18.18 24.80 -22.31
N ARG A 153 16.91 25.20 -22.41
CA ARG A 153 15.99 25.42 -21.27
C ARG A 153 15.25 24.16 -20.82
N TYR A 154 15.35 23.08 -21.59
CA TYR A 154 14.73 21.80 -21.28
C TYR A 154 15.68 20.95 -20.45
N ILE A 155 15.19 20.45 -19.31
CA ILE A 155 15.92 19.51 -18.46
C ILE A 155 15.07 18.26 -18.32
N HIS A 156 15.66 17.12 -18.64
CA HIS A 156 15.06 15.81 -18.46
C HIS A 156 15.72 15.09 -17.28
N PHE A 157 14.90 14.44 -16.46
CA PHE A 157 15.33 13.59 -15.37
C PHE A 157 14.70 12.21 -15.54
N GLU A 158 15.44 11.19 -15.18
CA GLU A 158 14.96 9.81 -15.08
C GLU A 158 15.08 9.38 -13.63
N LEU A 159 13.94 9.11 -12.99
CA LEU A 159 13.88 8.68 -11.61
C LEU A 159 13.69 7.18 -11.58
N GLU A 160 14.57 6.52 -10.85
CA GLU A 160 14.42 5.11 -10.54
C GLU A 160 14.13 4.97 -9.05
N PHE A 161 12.97 4.42 -8.76
CA PHE A 161 12.56 4.01 -7.43
C PHE A 161 12.64 2.49 -7.32
N GLU A 162 13.02 2.02 -6.14
CA GLU A 162 12.99 0.61 -5.77
C GLU A 162 12.13 0.45 -4.52
N THR A 163 11.31 -0.59 -4.48
CA THR A 163 10.52 -0.90 -3.28
C THR A 163 11.42 -1.29 -2.11
N GLU A 164 11.16 -0.72 -0.95
CA GLU A 164 11.89 -1.02 0.28
C GLU A 164 11.00 -1.87 1.21
N GLU A 165 11.62 -2.82 1.94
CA GLU A 165 10.99 -3.77 2.86
C GLU A 165 10.02 -4.80 2.25
N ILE A 166 9.08 -4.35 1.41
CA ILE A 166 8.02 -5.17 0.79
C ILE A 166 7.90 -4.86 -0.72
N PRO A 167 7.88 -5.88 -1.61
CA PRO A 167 7.83 -5.67 -3.06
C PRO A 167 6.39 -5.50 -3.62
N PHE A 168 5.41 -5.35 -2.74
CA PHE A 168 3.98 -5.36 -3.06
C PHE A 168 3.42 -3.94 -3.03
N ALA A 169 2.39 -3.70 -3.86
CA ALA A 169 1.54 -2.53 -3.65
C ALA A 169 0.65 -2.77 -2.42
N GLU A 170 0.48 -1.75 -1.58
CA GLU A 170 -0.38 -1.82 -0.40
C GLU A 170 -1.60 -0.91 -0.55
N SER A 171 -2.73 -1.31 0.03
CA SER A 171 -3.91 -0.44 0.13
C SER A 171 -3.62 0.79 1.00
N ILE A 172 -4.19 1.93 0.61
CA ILE A 172 -4.04 3.17 1.39
C ILE A 172 -4.82 3.07 2.70
N GLY A 173 -6.09 2.64 2.62
CA GLY A 173 -6.94 2.37 3.78
C GLY A 173 -6.72 0.97 4.35
N THR A 174 -7.23 0.74 5.56
CA THR A 174 -7.30 -0.60 6.15
C THR A 174 -8.68 -1.24 6.00
N SER A 175 -8.80 -2.53 6.31
CA SER A 175 -10.08 -3.23 6.31
C SER A 175 -11.14 -2.60 7.23
N LEU A 176 -10.75 -1.99 8.34
CA LEU A 176 -11.69 -1.26 9.20
C LEU A 176 -12.15 0.07 8.58
N ASP A 177 -11.30 0.73 7.78
CA ASP A 177 -11.73 1.88 6.99
C ASP A 177 -12.74 1.45 5.92
N LEU A 178 -12.55 0.29 5.30
CA LEU A 178 -13.47 -0.27 4.30
C LEU A 178 -14.84 -0.60 4.91
N GLU A 179 -14.87 -1.15 6.12
CA GLU A 179 -16.11 -1.44 6.83
C GLU A 179 -16.90 -0.15 7.16
N LYS A 180 -16.21 0.92 7.57
CA LYS A 180 -16.86 2.14 8.07
C LYS A 180 -17.12 3.22 7.02
N ARG A 181 -16.28 3.33 5.99
CA ARG A 181 -16.23 4.46 5.04
C ARG A 181 -15.77 4.00 3.65
N PRO A 182 -16.65 3.34 2.87
CA PRO A 182 -16.31 2.90 1.50
C PRO A 182 -16.19 4.05 0.50
N ASP A 183 -16.74 5.21 0.85
CA ASP A 183 -16.93 6.39 0.02
C ASP A 183 -15.68 7.27 -0.13
N LYS A 184 -14.61 6.99 0.63
CA LYS A 184 -13.36 7.73 0.54
C LYS A 184 -12.53 7.29 -0.67
N GLU A 185 -11.71 8.20 -1.19
CA GLU A 185 -10.67 7.99 -2.24
C GLU A 185 -9.51 7.07 -1.81
N LEU A 186 -9.80 6.08 -0.95
CA LEU A 186 -8.92 5.03 -0.47
C LEU A 186 -9.05 3.75 -1.30
N TRP A 187 -10.17 3.60 -2.01
CA TRP A 187 -10.53 2.40 -2.75
C TRP A 187 -10.72 2.71 -4.22
N SER A 188 -10.49 1.71 -5.06
CA SER A 188 -10.60 1.84 -6.52
C SER A 188 -11.13 0.56 -7.14
N ASN A 189 -11.70 0.70 -8.34
CA ASN A 189 -12.35 -0.42 -9.03
C ASN A 189 -11.40 -1.59 -9.33
N ASP A 190 -10.08 -1.34 -9.48
CA ASP A 190 -9.06 -2.36 -9.74
C ASP A 190 -8.70 -3.22 -8.50
N MET A 191 -9.34 -2.96 -7.36
CA MET A 191 -9.17 -3.74 -6.14
C MET A 191 -10.22 -4.85 -5.98
N ASP A 192 -11.19 -4.93 -6.90
CA ASP A 192 -12.33 -5.87 -6.88
C ASP A 192 -13.12 -5.84 -5.56
N ILE A 193 -13.20 -4.66 -4.93
CA ILE A 193 -13.93 -4.45 -3.68
C ILE A 193 -15.39 -4.06 -4.01
N PRO A 194 -16.40 -4.75 -3.45
CA PRO A 194 -17.79 -4.35 -3.62
C PRO A 194 -18.05 -3.02 -2.92
N PHE A 195 -18.77 -2.09 -3.57
CA PHE A 195 -19.14 -0.81 -2.95
C PHE A 195 -20.43 -0.87 -2.12
N ASP A 196 -21.19 -1.97 -2.21
CA ASP A 196 -22.39 -2.17 -1.38
C ASP A 196 -22.00 -2.27 0.11
N GLU A 197 -22.57 -1.40 0.94
CA GLU A 197 -22.34 -1.34 2.39
C GLU A 197 -22.78 -2.59 3.13
N ASN A 198 -23.73 -3.34 2.57
CA ASN A 198 -24.23 -4.56 3.18
C ASN A 198 -23.49 -5.83 2.72
N ASP A 199 -22.46 -5.68 1.89
CA ASP A 199 -21.70 -6.84 1.41
C ASP A 199 -20.94 -7.51 2.56
N VAL A 200 -21.19 -8.82 2.75
CA VAL A 200 -20.57 -9.63 3.79
C VAL A 200 -19.05 -9.70 3.69
N THR A 201 -18.47 -9.49 2.51
CA THR A 201 -17.01 -9.45 2.29
C THR A 201 -16.34 -8.20 2.84
N ARG A 202 -17.13 -7.23 3.33
CA ARG A 202 -16.64 -6.02 3.99
C ARG A 202 -16.79 -6.04 5.51
N GLN A 203 -17.35 -7.12 6.06
CA GLN A 203 -17.48 -7.25 7.50
C GLN A 203 -16.15 -7.68 8.11
N TYR A 204 -15.60 -6.82 8.97
CA TYR A 204 -14.34 -7.04 9.68
C TYR A 204 -14.49 -6.94 11.20
N THR A 205 -15.65 -6.50 11.66
CA THR A 205 -16.05 -6.47 13.06
C THR A 205 -17.17 -7.48 13.32
N PHE A 206 -16.91 -8.39 14.25
CA PHE A 206 -17.83 -9.45 14.63
C PHE A 206 -18.15 -9.37 16.12
N THR A 207 -19.42 -9.53 16.50
CA THR A 207 -19.85 -9.48 17.90
C THR A 207 -20.52 -10.77 18.32
N ASN A 208 -20.28 -11.20 19.56
CA ASN A 208 -20.87 -12.39 20.17
C ASN A 208 -20.66 -13.67 19.33
N VAL A 209 -19.40 -13.97 19.00
CA VAL A 209 -19.04 -15.03 18.06
C VAL A 209 -18.20 -16.14 18.70
N TRP A 210 -18.38 -17.36 18.20
CA TRP A 210 -17.50 -18.50 18.42
C TRP A 210 -16.67 -18.82 17.19
N ASN A 211 -17.25 -18.59 16.01
CA ASN A 211 -16.64 -18.76 14.71
C ASN A 211 -17.36 -17.85 13.72
N ASN A 212 -16.67 -17.48 12.64
CA ASN A 212 -17.22 -16.86 11.44
C ASN A 212 -16.14 -16.90 10.34
N SER A 213 -16.33 -16.16 9.27
CA SER A 213 -15.36 -16.02 8.18
C SER A 213 -15.09 -14.54 7.91
N VAL A 214 -13.86 -14.21 7.55
CA VAL A 214 -13.43 -12.87 7.14
C VAL A 214 -12.86 -12.92 5.73
N TYR A 215 -13.21 -11.97 4.87
CA TYR A 215 -12.74 -11.93 3.49
C TYR A 215 -11.53 -11.01 3.34
N TYR A 216 -10.48 -11.47 2.67
CA TYR A 216 -9.29 -10.68 2.39
C TYR A 216 -9.19 -10.38 0.88
N HIS A 217 -9.28 -9.09 0.52
CA HIS A 217 -9.33 -8.59 -0.86
C HIS A 217 -7.96 -8.48 -1.55
N GLY A 218 -6.86 -8.73 -0.84
CA GLY A 218 -5.53 -8.72 -1.45
C GLY A 218 -5.30 -9.96 -2.31
N ASN A 219 -4.56 -9.82 -3.42
CA ASN A 219 -4.17 -10.95 -4.27
C ASN A 219 -2.84 -11.60 -3.82
N VAL A 220 -2.16 -10.99 -2.84
CA VAL A 220 -0.97 -11.52 -2.15
C VAL A 220 -1.36 -11.90 -0.71
N PRO A 221 -1.05 -13.12 -0.25
CA PRO A 221 -1.30 -13.53 1.13
C PRO A 221 -0.64 -12.58 2.14
N ASN A 222 -1.39 -12.14 3.15
CA ASN A 222 -0.86 -11.37 4.27
C ASN A 222 -0.32 -12.31 5.36
N ASN A 223 0.83 -12.94 5.07
CA ASN A 223 1.45 -13.96 5.92
C ASN A 223 2.78 -13.52 6.56
N GLU A 224 3.46 -12.52 6.01
CA GLU A 224 4.71 -11.96 6.55
C GLU A 224 4.47 -10.99 7.71
N TYR A 225 5.46 -10.82 8.60
CA TYR A 225 5.34 -9.95 9.79
C TYR A 225 5.42 -8.46 9.46
N LYS A 226 6.06 -8.10 8.33
CA LYS A 226 6.17 -6.70 7.86
C LYS A 226 4.85 -6.17 7.31
N LEU A 227 3.96 -7.07 6.91
CA LEU A 227 2.66 -6.72 6.37
C LEU A 227 1.71 -6.37 7.51
N TYR A 228 1.09 -5.19 7.42
CA TYR A 228 0.22 -4.68 8.46
C TYR A 228 -0.99 -5.58 8.65
N LYS A 229 -1.09 -6.13 9.86
CA LYS A 229 -2.22 -6.93 10.32
C LYS A 229 -2.34 -6.84 11.83
N LYS A 230 -3.56 -6.65 12.31
CA LYS A 230 -3.87 -6.53 13.71
C LYS A 230 -5.23 -7.16 13.98
N VAL A 231 -5.28 -8.14 14.85
CA VAL A 231 -6.53 -8.77 15.29
C VAL A 231 -6.77 -8.44 16.75
N THR A 232 -7.87 -7.76 17.03
CA THR A 232 -8.26 -7.35 18.39
C THR A 232 -9.47 -8.17 18.84
N ILE A 233 -9.35 -8.83 19.99
CA ILE A 233 -10.35 -9.74 20.53
C ILE A 233 -10.72 -9.30 21.94
N VAL A 234 -12.01 -9.08 22.19
CA VAL A 234 -12.56 -8.81 23.52
C VAL A 234 -13.20 -10.10 24.04
N LEU A 235 -12.66 -10.65 25.13
CA LEU A 235 -13.14 -11.92 25.67
C LEU A 235 -14.57 -11.82 26.21
N GLY A 236 -15.40 -12.81 25.87
CA GLY A 236 -16.78 -12.90 26.32
C GLY A 236 -16.97 -13.74 27.59
N SER A 237 -15.96 -14.54 27.96
CA SER A 237 -15.96 -15.46 29.09
C SER A 237 -14.68 -15.35 29.91
N ASN A 238 -14.74 -15.77 31.18
CA ASN A 238 -13.55 -15.98 32.01
C ASN A 238 -12.88 -17.30 31.60
N ILE A 239 -11.55 -17.33 31.57
CA ILE A 239 -10.72 -18.49 31.24
C ILE A 239 -9.71 -18.67 32.37
N LYS A 240 -9.70 -19.84 32.99
CA LYS A 240 -8.79 -20.13 34.11
C LYS A 240 -7.37 -20.37 33.59
N ALA A 241 -6.35 -20.13 34.43
CA ALA A 241 -4.95 -20.42 34.07
C ALA A 241 -4.68 -21.89 33.69
N THR A 242 -5.52 -22.83 34.15
CA THR A 242 -5.48 -24.26 33.82
C THR A 242 -6.08 -24.57 32.46
N GLU A 243 -6.83 -23.65 31.88
CA GLU A 243 -7.47 -23.77 30.57
C GLU A 243 -6.63 -23.05 29.51
N LYS A 244 -6.85 -23.42 28.24
CA LYS A 244 -6.13 -22.86 27.11
C LYS A 244 -7.09 -22.08 26.22
N PHE A 245 -6.82 -20.80 26.02
CA PHE A 245 -7.46 -20.05 24.95
C PHE A 245 -6.78 -20.40 23.63
N SER A 246 -7.57 -20.69 22.60
CA SER A 246 -7.12 -20.96 21.23
C SER A 246 -7.93 -20.16 20.21
N PHE A 247 -7.24 -19.66 19.20
CA PHE A 247 -7.75 -18.94 18.05
C PHE A 247 -7.08 -19.50 16.77
N SER A 248 -7.88 -19.85 15.76
CA SER A 248 -7.41 -20.20 14.42
C SER A 248 -8.02 -19.27 13.40
N CYS A 249 -7.31 -18.93 12.33
CA CYS A 249 -7.80 -18.06 11.25
C CYS A 249 -7.28 -18.51 9.87
N GLY A 250 -8.17 -19.03 9.03
CA GLY A 250 -7.82 -19.54 7.71
C GLY A 250 -6.88 -20.75 7.76
N VAL A 251 -6.44 -21.18 6.58
CA VAL A 251 -5.59 -22.37 6.41
C VAL A 251 -4.10 -22.08 6.56
N LEU A 252 -3.70 -20.80 6.44
CA LEU A 252 -2.29 -20.39 6.53
C LEU A 252 -1.84 -20.16 7.97
N SER A 253 -2.77 -19.80 8.87
CA SER A 253 -2.42 -19.50 10.27
C SER A 253 -2.19 -20.77 11.06
N ASP A 254 -1.13 -20.76 11.85
CA ASP A 254 -0.94 -21.70 12.93
C ASP A 254 -1.98 -21.42 14.04
N ILE A 255 -2.30 -22.44 14.85
CA ILE A 255 -3.23 -22.23 15.98
C ILE A 255 -2.54 -21.35 17.01
N MET A 256 -3.17 -20.21 17.29
CA MET A 256 -2.70 -19.22 18.25
C MET A 256 -3.26 -19.58 19.62
N THR A 257 -2.40 -19.66 20.63
CA THR A 257 -2.79 -20.21 21.93
C THR A 257 -2.22 -19.40 23.07
N ILE A 258 -3.00 -19.22 24.13
CA ILE A 258 -2.58 -18.59 25.38
C ILE A 258 -2.86 -19.57 26.52
N LYS A 259 -1.85 -19.85 27.34
CA LYS A 259 -1.93 -20.82 28.46
C LYS A 259 -1.13 -20.34 29.67
N GLY A 260 -1.44 -20.86 30.85
CA GLY A 260 -0.67 -20.58 32.07
C GLY A 260 -1.02 -19.24 32.74
N ILE A 261 -2.05 -18.53 32.25
CA ILE A 261 -2.52 -17.28 32.82
C ILE A 261 -4.05 -17.21 32.79
N SER A 262 -4.64 -16.66 33.86
CA SER A 262 -6.10 -16.44 33.91
C SER A 262 -6.46 -15.21 33.08
N LEU A 263 -7.47 -15.36 32.22
CA LEU A 263 -8.05 -14.29 31.41
C LEU A 263 -9.47 -13.99 31.89
N LYS A 264 -9.81 -12.71 31.99
CA LYS A 264 -11.12 -12.28 32.47
C LYS A 264 -12.02 -11.89 31.30
N LYS A 265 -13.33 -12.05 31.49
CA LYS A 265 -14.33 -11.48 30.60
C LYS A 265 -14.11 -9.97 30.48
N GLY A 266 -14.02 -9.48 29.25
CA GLY A 266 -13.72 -8.09 28.94
C GLY A 266 -12.23 -7.78 28.72
N ASP A 267 -11.31 -8.71 29.00
CA ASP A 267 -9.90 -8.53 28.61
C ASP A 267 -9.79 -8.38 27.09
N VAL A 268 -8.90 -7.49 26.68
CA VAL A 268 -8.61 -7.20 25.27
C VAL A 268 -7.30 -7.87 24.90
N ILE A 269 -7.38 -8.86 24.02
CA ILE A 269 -6.24 -9.54 23.43
C ILE A 269 -5.96 -8.94 22.07
N VAL A 270 -4.73 -8.51 21.83
CA VAL A 270 -4.30 -7.92 20.56
C VAL A 270 -3.16 -8.75 19.99
N TYR A 271 -3.35 -9.24 18.78
CA TYR A 271 -2.28 -9.80 17.94
C TYR A 271 -1.91 -8.71 16.94
N ASP A 272 -0.69 -8.19 16.97
CA ASP A 272 -0.25 -7.06 16.12
C ASP A 272 0.64 -7.48 14.93
N GLY A 273 0.75 -8.81 14.70
CA GLY A 273 1.61 -9.37 13.67
C GLY A 273 3.02 -9.74 14.15
N VAL A 274 3.44 -9.29 15.35
CA VAL A 274 4.75 -9.60 15.94
C VAL A 274 4.61 -10.18 17.34
N GLN A 275 3.86 -9.51 18.20
CA GLN A 275 3.66 -9.82 19.61
C GLN A 275 2.17 -10.08 19.92
N THR A 276 1.91 -10.57 21.13
CA THR A 276 0.55 -10.72 21.66
C THR A 276 0.43 -9.90 22.94
N PHE A 277 -0.59 -9.06 23.02
CA PHE A 277 -0.85 -8.20 24.18
C PHE A 277 -2.15 -8.59 24.86
N ARG A 278 -2.17 -8.42 26.18
CA ARG A 278 -3.39 -8.41 27.00
C ARG A 278 -3.50 -7.05 27.68
N ASN A 279 -4.56 -6.30 27.37
CA ASN A 279 -4.80 -4.96 27.91
C ASN A 279 -3.58 -4.02 27.76
N GLY A 280 -2.86 -4.14 26.63
CA GLY A 280 -1.65 -3.37 26.34
C GLY A 280 -0.35 -3.92 26.93
N VAL A 281 -0.39 -4.98 27.73
CA VAL A 281 0.82 -5.62 28.29
C VAL A 281 1.19 -6.85 27.45
N PRO A 282 2.44 -6.99 26.98
CA PRO A 282 2.86 -8.15 26.20
C PRO A 282 2.84 -9.44 27.04
N ILE A 283 2.34 -10.53 26.46
CA ILE A 283 2.20 -11.85 27.08
C ILE A 283 2.84 -12.95 26.22
N ASN A 284 3.99 -12.65 25.61
CA ASN A 284 4.66 -13.53 24.65
C ASN A 284 5.18 -14.83 25.27
N ASN A 285 5.39 -14.88 26.59
CA ASN A 285 5.83 -16.11 27.28
C ASN A 285 4.67 -17.11 27.43
N GLU A 286 3.45 -16.59 27.53
CA GLU A 286 2.22 -17.35 27.72
C GLU A 286 1.55 -17.69 26.37
N ALA A 287 1.84 -16.89 25.33
CA ALA A 287 1.33 -17.05 23.97
C ALA A 287 2.23 -17.97 23.10
N SER A 288 1.66 -18.63 22.09
CA SER A 288 2.40 -19.53 21.20
C SER A 288 3.31 -18.85 20.16
N ASN A 289 3.51 -17.53 20.24
CA ASN A 289 4.17 -16.69 19.23
C ASN A 289 3.60 -16.81 17.79
N ALA A 290 2.53 -17.59 17.61
CA ALA A 290 1.80 -17.69 16.35
C ALA A 290 1.01 -16.40 16.10
N GLN A 291 0.94 -16.01 14.83
CA GLN A 291 0.30 -14.78 14.38
C GLN A 291 -0.72 -15.09 13.29
N PRO A 292 -1.77 -14.26 13.14
CA PRO A 292 -2.76 -14.47 12.11
C PRO A 292 -2.16 -14.23 10.72
N LYS A 293 -2.52 -15.08 9.77
CA LYS A 293 -2.10 -15.07 8.37
C LYS A 293 -3.35 -15.17 7.50
N PHE A 294 -3.48 -14.29 6.52
CA PHE A 294 -4.66 -14.22 5.66
C PHE A 294 -4.32 -14.64 4.23
N LYS A 295 -5.07 -15.60 3.68
CA LYS A 295 -5.02 -15.90 2.24
C LYS A 295 -6.01 -15.04 1.47
N PRO A 296 -5.80 -14.80 0.16
CA PRO A 296 -6.83 -14.23 -0.72
C PRO A 296 -8.18 -14.95 -0.56
N GLY A 297 -9.25 -14.16 -0.43
CA GLY A 297 -10.62 -14.64 -0.26
C GLY A 297 -11.02 -14.94 1.19
N TRP A 298 -11.91 -15.92 1.37
CA TRP A 298 -12.47 -16.27 2.68
C TRP A 298 -11.47 -16.98 3.60
N ASN A 299 -11.37 -16.48 4.83
CA ASN A 299 -10.58 -17.03 5.93
C ASN A 299 -11.50 -17.33 7.12
N ASP A 300 -11.76 -18.62 7.37
CA ASP A 300 -12.61 -19.04 8.48
C ASP A 300 -11.85 -18.92 9.81
N PHE A 301 -12.44 -18.26 10.79
CA PHE A 301 -11.89 -18.19 12.13
C PHE A 301 -12.72 -18.94 13.16
N LYS A 302 -12.05 -19.48 14.18
CA LYS A 302 -12.67 -20.20 15.28
C LYS A 302 -11.98 -19.86 16.60
N PHE A 303 -12.79 -19.67 17.63
CA PHE A 303 -12.35 -19.46 19.00
C PHE A 303 -12.76 -20.66 19.87
N SER A 304 -11.86 -21.06 20.75
CA SER A 304 -12.14 -22.07 21.79
C SER A 304 -13.19 -21.65 22.82
N HIS A 305 -13.40 -20.34 22.98
CA HIS A 305 -14.29 -19.76 23.99
C HIS A 305 -15.10 -18.63 23.35
N PHE A 306 -16.23 -18.30 23.97
CA PHE A 306 -17.08 -17.19 23.54
C PHE A 306 -16.31 -15.86 23.53
N VAL A 307 -16.35 -15.17 22.39
CA VAL A 307 -15.74 -13.85 22.18
C VAL A 307 -16.84 -12.81 22.05
N LYS A 308 -16.75 -11.73 22.84
CA LYS A 308 -17.72 -10.63 22.80
C LYS A 308 -17.56 -9.82 21.52
N LYS A 309 -16.32 -9.56 21.10
CA LYS A 309 -16.00 -8.78 19.91
C LYS A 309 -14.69 -9.23 19.29
N ALA A 310 -14.62 -9.38 17.98
CA ALA A 310 -13.40 -9.60 17.21
C ALA A 310 -13.33 -8.57 16.09
N GLU A 311 -12.21 -7.88 15.96
CA GLU A 311 -11.91 -6.91 14.90
C GLU A 311 -10.67 -7.35 14.14
N PHE A 312 -10.77 -7.36 12.82
CA PHE A 312 -9.70 -7.73 11.90
C PHE A 312 -9.26 -6.50 11.11
N ASP A 313 -8.17 -5.87 11.53
CA ASP A 313 -7.60 -4.68 10.91
C ASP A 313 -6.36 -5.04 10.11
N MET A 314 -6.40 -4.91 8.79
CA MET A 314 -5.29 -5.27 7.92
C MET A 314 -5.27 -4.40 6.67
N LYS A 315 -4.09 -4.29 6.05
CA LYS A 315 -3.98 -3.77 4.68
C LYS A 315 -4.08 -4.90 3.66
N PHE A 316 -4.53 -4.56 2.46
CA PHE A 316 -4.57 -5.47 1.32
C PHE A 316 -3.32 -5.28 0.47
N TYR A 317 -2.67 -6.39 0.13
CA TYR A 317 -1.43 -6.38 -0.65
C TYR A 317 -1.63 -6.97 -2.05
N TYR A 318 -0.96 -6.36 -3.02
CA TYR A 318 -1.10 -6.67 -4.44
C TYR A 318 0.25 -6.91 -5.12
N LYS A 319 0.32 -7.95 -5.95
CA LYS A 319 1.41 -8.20 -6.90
C LYS A 319 1.13 -7.47 -8.22
#